data_AF-A0A174E051-F1
#
_entry.id   AF-A0A174E051-F1
#
_cell.length_a   1.000
_cell.length_b   1.000
_cell.length_c   1.000
_cell.angle_alpha   90.00
_cell.angle_beta   90.00
_cell.angle_gamma   90.00
#
_symmetry.space_group_name_H-M   'P 1'
#
loop_
_entity.id
_entity.type
_entity.pdbx_description
1 polymer ?
#
loop_
_entity_poly.entity_id
_entity_poly.type
_entity_poly.pdbx_seq_one_letter_code
_entity_poly.pdbx_strand_id
1 'polypeptide(L)'
;MKLKRVLVITLVLILSLSFSTFASNKEKSPIFMGKVSEVIKDEKENSVRVKAKGYIKGCSVYEEELILIVTEETEILGNECGNQEKVEKEVCVGDLIFAKLDKAMTKSIPPQVVAKKIQISKVNKS
;
A
#
# COMPACT_ATOMS: atom_id res chain seq x y z
N MET A 1 -45.68 11.88 40.36
CA MET A 1 -44.72 12.70 39.58
C MET A 1 -43.26 12.26 39.68
N LYS A 2 -42.81 11.68 40.82
CA LYS A 2 -41.41 11.28 41.04
C LYS A 2 -40.95 10.12 40.15
N LEU A 3 -41.75 9.06 40.01
CA LEU A 3 -41.40 7.87 39.20
C LEU A 3 -41.21 8.19 37.72
N LYS A 4 -42.10 9.01 37.13
CA LYS A 4 -42.02 9.44 35.73
C LYS A 4 -40.78 10.28 35.45
N ARG A 5 -40.37 11.14 36.39
CA ARG A 5 -39.13 11.93 36.27
C ARG A 5 -37.88 11.06 36.34
N VAL A 6 -37.86 10.08 37.25
CA VAL A 6 -36.73 9.12 37.35
C VAL A 6 -36.58 8.32 36.05
N LEU A 7 -37.69 7.86 35.47
CA LEU A 7 -37.71 7.07 34.23
C LEU A 7 -37.19 7.86 33.02
N VAL A 8 -37.52 9.15 32.93
CA VAL A 8 -36.99 10.04 31.87
C VAL A 8 -35.49 10.27 32.03
N ILE A 9 -35.01 10.44 33.27
CA ILE A 9 -33.58 10.67 33.54
C ILE A 9 -32.76 9.42 33.18
N THR A 10 -33.21 8.21 33.53
CA THR A 10 -32.52 6.97 33.15
C THR A 10 -32.50 6.76 31.64
N LEU A 11 -33.59 7.09 30.94
CA LEU A 11 -33.65 6.96 29.48
C LEU A 11 -32.63 7.89 28.78
N VAL A 12 -32.51 9.14 29.25
CA VAL A 12 -31.54 10.11 28.72
C VAL A 12 -30.09 9.66 28.98
N LEU A 13 -29.84 9.03 30.14
CA LEU A 13 -28.53 8.51 30.51
C LEU A 13 -28.09 7.31 29.66
N ILE A 14 -29.04 6.45 29.26
CA ILE A 14 -28.76 5.32 28.35
C ILE A 14 -28.47 5.82 26.93
N LEU A 15 -29.18 6.85 26.47
CA LEU A 15 -28.91 7.46 25.16
C LEU A 15 -27.52 8.10 25.08
N SER A 16 -27.03 8.73 26.15
CA SER A 16 -25.70 9.37 26.15
C SER A 16 -24.53 8.39 26.24
N LEU A 17 -24.76 7.15 26.67
CA LEU A 17 -23.73 6.09 26.70
C LEU A 17 -23.59 5.35 25.36
N SER A 18 -24.43 5.67 24.37
CA SER A 18 -24.50 4.98 23.07
C SER A 18 -23.56 5.56 21.99
N PHE A 19 -22.71 6.53 22.32
CA PHE A 19 -21.70 7.02 21.38
C PHE A 19 -20.60 5.96 21.22
N SER A 20 -20.76 5.07 20.24
CA SER A 20 -19.73 4.13 19.84
C SER A 20 -18.52 4.91 19.32
N THR A 21 -17.41 4.87 20.07
CA THR A 21 -16.12 5.36 19.59
C THR A 21 -15.64 4.43 18.48
N PHE A 22 -15.93 4.79 17.23
CA PHE A 22 -15.48 4.04 16.06
C PHE A 22 -13.96 4.25 15.88
N ALA A 23 -13.16 3.39 16.52
CA ALA A 23 -11.72 3.35 16.27
C ALA A 23 -11.48 2.72 14.88
N SER A 24 -11.25 3.56 13.87
CA SER A 24 -10.88 3.12 12.52
C SER A 24 -9.46 2.53 12.54
N ASN A 25 -9.36 1.21 12.64
CA ASN A 25 -8.10 0.51 12.50
C ASN A 25 -7.73 0.48 11.01
N LYS A 26 -7.01 1.49 10.53
CA LYS A 26 -6.49 1.51 9.14
C LYS A 26 -5.47 0.39 8.99
N GLU A 27 -5.94 -0.76 8.53
CA GLU A 27 -5.14 -1.94 8.24
C GLU A 27 -3.97 -1.56 7.30
N LYS A 28 -2.75 -1.81 7.75
CA LYS A 28 -1.53 -1.36 7.07
C LYS A 28 -1.29 -2.18 5.81
N SER A 29 -1.21 -1.52 4.66
CA SER A 29 -0.82 -2.16 3.40
C SER A 29 0.63 -2.67 3.49
N PRO A 30 0.92 -3.86 2.93
CA PRO A 30 2.28 -4.37 2.91
C PRO A 30 3.19 -3.46 2.08
N ILE A 31 4.45 -3.40 2.49
CA ILE A 31 5.48 -2.61 1.83
C ILE A 31 6.50 -3.57 1.25
N PHE A 32 7.01 -3.28 0.06
CA PHE A 32 8.06 -4.04 -0.59
C PHE A 32 9.27 -3.15 -0.89
N MET A 33 10.46 -3.68 -0.68
CA MET A 33 11.72 -3.03 -1.04
C MET A 33 12.59 -4.01 -1.80
N GLY A 34 12.93 -3.71 -3.05
CA GLY A 34 13.65 -4.66 -3.88
C GLY A 34 14.31 -4.05 -5.09
N LYS A 35 15.03 -4.91 -5.80
CA LYS A 35 15.67 -4.57 -7.08
C LYS A 35 14.85 -5.14 -8.22
N VAL A 36 14.59 -4.31 -9.23
CA VAL A 36 13.90 -4.71 -10.45
C VAL A 36 14.81 -5.60 -11.29
N SER A 37 14.33 -6.79 -11.63
CA SER A 37 15.02 -7.74 -12.50
C SER A 37 14.49 -7.72 -13.92
N GLU A 38 13.18 -7.57 -14.12
CA GLU A 38 12.54 -7.60 -15.43
C GLU A 38 11.34 -6.65 -15.48
N VAL A 39 11.08 -6.06 -16.64
CA VAL A 39 9.93 -5.18 -16.91
C VAL A 39 9.28 -5.62 -18.21
N ILE A 40 8.00 -6.00 -18.15
CA ILE A 40 7.21 -6.47 -19.29
C ILE A 40 6.02 -5.53 -19.45
N LYS A 41 5.90 -4.88 -20.61
CA LYS A 41 4.75 -4.04 -20.95
C LYS A 41 3.70 -4.92 -21.63
N ASP A 42 2.47 -4.93 -21.11
CA ASP A 42 1.35 -5.61 -21.76
C ASP A 42 0.52 -4.58 -22.53
N GLU A 43 0.66 -4.60 -23.87
CA GLU A 43 -0.02 -3.66 -24.76
C GLU A 43 -1.56 -3.82 -24.75
N LYS A 44 -2.09 -4.95 -24.26
CA LYS A 44 -3.53 -5.24 -24.28
C LYS A 44 -4.27 -4.72 -23.06
N GLU A 45 -3.63 -4.69 -21.90
CA GLU A 45 -4.25 -4.31 -20.62
C GLU A 45 -3.79 -2.94 -20.09
N ASN A 46 -2.98 -2.21 -20.85
CA ASN A 46 -2.31 -0.96 -20.42
C ASN A 46 -1.65 -1.09 -19.03
N SER A 47 -1.10 -2.28 -18.74
CA SER A 47 -0.45 -2.59 -17.47
C SER A 47 1.00 -2.97 -17.69
N VAL A 48 1.86 -2.55 -16.77
CA VAL A 48 3.27 -2.90 -16.77
C VAL A 48 3.54 -3.88 -15.64
N ARG A 49 4.09 -5.04 -15.98
CA ARG A 49 4.47 -6.08 -15.01
C ARG A 49 5.96 -5.93 -14.70
N VAL A 50 6.26 -5.61 -13.46
CA VAL A 50 7.62 -5.41 -12.96
C VAL A 50 7.98 -6.56 -12.05
N LYS A 51 8.93 -7.39 -12.48
CA LYS A 51 9.48 -8.46 -11.64
C LYS A 51 10.60 -7.87 -10.78
N ALA A 52 10.52 -8.09 -9.48
CA ALA A 52 11.50 -7.58 -8.54
C ALA A 52 11.75 -8.57 -7.41
N LYS A 53 13.00 -8.63 -6.95
CA LYS A 53 13.42 -9.44 -5.82
C LYS A 53 13.81 -8.55 -4.64
N GLY A 54 13.31 -8.85 -3.45
CA GLY A 54 13.54 -8.01 -2.29
C GLY A 54 12.84 -8.50 -1.04
N TYR A 55 12.50 -7.57 -0.15
CA TYR A 55 11.89 -7.84 1.15
C TYR A 55 10.48 -7.27 1.23
N ILE A 56 9.54 -8.07 1.71
CA ILE A 56 8.19 -7.64 2.05
C ILE A 56 8.12 -7.39 3.55
N LYS A 57 7.56 -6.24 3.95
CA LYS A 57 7.20 -5.90 5.32
C LYS A 57 5.67 -5.93 5.45
N GLY A 58 5.16 -7.04 5.96
CA GLY A 58 3.77 -7.21 6.40
C GLY A 58 3.69 -7.28 7.92
N CYS A 59 3.19 -8.40 8.46
CA CYS A 59 3.29 -8.74 9.88
C CYS A 59 4.71 -9.14 10.29
N SER A 60 5.42 -9.81 9.39
CA SER A 60 6.85 -10.15 9.48
C SER A 60 7.59 -9.58 8.27
N VAL A 61 8.93 -9.60 8.34
CA VAL A 61 9.80 -9.25 7.23
C VAL A 61 10.40 -10.53 6.66
N TYR A 62 10.26 -10.73 5.35
CA TYR A 62 10.82 -11.89 4.64
C TYR A 62 11.25 -11.51 3.23
N GLU A 63 12.20 -12.27 2.69
CA GLU A 63 12.66 -12.13 1.31
C GLU A 63 11.70 -12.87 0.36
N GLU A 64 11.34 -12.24 -0.75
CA GLU A 64 10.44 -12.80 -1.74
C GLU A 64 10.71 -12.20 -3.14
N GLU A 65 10.39 -12.97 -4.17
CA GLU A 65 10.31 -12.47 -5.55
C GLU A 65 8.85 -12.19 -5.91
N LEU A 66 8.57 -10.99 -6.43
CA LEU A 66 7.22 -10.53 -6.75
C LEU A 66 7.10 -10.03 -8.18
N ILE A 67 5.90 -10.17 -8.74
CA ILE A 67 5.47 -9.43 -9.93
C ILE A 67 4.54 -8.31 -9.49
N LEU A 68 5.02 -7.08 -9.62
CA LEU A 68 4.24 -5.87 -9.37
C LEU A 68 3.46 -5.51 -10.63
N ILE A 69 2.15 -5.37 -10.50
CA ILE A 69 1.28 -4.88 -11.55
C ILE A 69 1.16 -3.36 -11.36
N VAL A 70 1.69 -2.62 -12.33
CA VAL A 70 1.65 -1.16 -12.40
C VAL A 70 0.52 -0.79 -13.35
N THR A 71 -0.46 -0.06 -12.84
CA THR A 71 -1.61 0.44 -13.59
C THR A 71 -1.58 1.95 -13.64
N GLU A 72 -2.52 2.57 -14.36
CA GLU A 72 -2.68 4.03 -14.39
C GLU A 72 -2.92 4.66 -13.01
N GLU A 73 -3.45 3.88 -12.06
CA GLU A 73 -3.70 4.33 -10.69
C GLU A 73 -2.44 4.28 -9.81
N THR A 74 -1.37 3.62 -10.27
CA THR A 74 -0.12 3.51 -9.52
C THR A 74 0.61 4.86 -9.51
N GLU A 75 0.82 5.42 -8.32
CA GLU A 75 1.61 6.64 -8.18
C GLU A 75 3.12 6.31 -8.23
N ILE A 76 3.81 6.72 -9.30
CA ILE A 76 5.26 6.58 -9.41
C ILE A 76 5.95 7.89 -9.02
N LEU A 77 6.89 7.81 -8.07
CA LEU A 77 7.71 8.93 -7.62
C LEU A 77 9.19 8.65 -7.89
N GLY A 78 9.88 9.63 -8.44
CA GLY A 78 11.34 9.63 -8.48
C GLY A 78 11.89 10.22 -7.19
N ASN A 79 12.83 9.53 -6.55
CA ASN A 79 13.50 10.08 -5.38
C ASN A 79 14.82 10.74 -5.80
N GLU A 80 14.88 12.06 -5.75
CA GLU A 80 16.10 12.81 -5.54
C GLU A 80 16.09 13.20 -4.06
N CYS A 81 17.14 12.85 -3.30
CA CYS A 81 17.17 13.05 -1.85
C CYS A 81 16.70 14.47 -1.46
N GLY A 82 15.48 14.57 -0.91
CA GLY A 82 14.90 15.83 -0.42
C GLY A 82 13.67 16.34 -1.19
N ASN A 83 13.45 15.93 -2.45
CA ASN A 83 12.29 16.35 -3.24
C ASN A 83 11.54 15.13 -3.81
N GLN A 84 10.34 14.89 -3.31
CA GLN A 84 9.39 13.92 -3.86
C GLN A 84 8.64 14.57 -5.02
N GLU A 85 9.29 14.76 -6.16
CA GLU A 85 8.59 15.20 -7.35
C GLU A 85 7.85 14.04 -8.00
N LYS A 86 6.58 14.29 -8.38
CA LYS A 86 5.78 13.36 -9.16
C LYS A 86 6.33 13.40 -10.58
N VAL A 87 7.35 12.59 -10.84
CA VAL A 87 7.94 12.48 -12.17
C VAL A 87 7.22 11.37 -12.91
N GLU A 88 6.88 11.61 -14.18
CA GLU A 88 6.54 10.57 -15.14
C GLU A 88 7.78 9.70 -15.43
N LYS A 89 8.28 9.00 -14.42
CA LYS A 89 9.39 8.05 -14.55
C LYS A 89 8.81 6.66 -14.71
N GLU A 90 9.18 6.01 -15.81
CA GLU A 90 8.96 4.57 -15.96
C GLU A 90 9.91 3.79 -15.02
N VAL A 91 9.46 2.63 -14.55
CA VAL A 91 10.31 1.71 -13.79
C VAL A 91 11.22 0.96 -14.75
N CYS A 92 12.53 0.98 -14.48
CA CYS A 92 13.54 0.35 -15.33
C CYS A 92 14.20 -0.85 -14.66
N VAL A 93 14.74 -1.76 -15.47
CA VAL A 93 15.55 -2.88 -14.98
C VAL A 93 16.76 -2.35 -14.22
N GLY A 94 17.00 -2.90 -13.03
CA GLY A 94 18.10 -2.52 -12.16
C GLY A 94 17.75 -1.45 -11.11
N ASP A 95 16.60 -0.81 -11.21
CA ASP A 95 16.15 0.17 -10.21
C ASP A 95 15.96 -0.48 -8.83
N LEU A 96 16.28 0.28 -7.78
CA LEU A 96 15.86 -0.04 -6.43
C LEU A 96 14.54 0.68 -6.15
N ILE A 97 13.53 -0.09 -5.79
CA ILE A 97 12.18 0.42 -5.60
C ILE A 97 11.70 0.19 -4.18
N PHE A 98 10.93 1.16 -3.69
CA PHE A 98 10.09 1.04 -2.52
C PHE A 98 8.63 1.09 -3.00
N ALA A 99 7.89 0.00 -2.81
CA ALA A 99 6.51 -0.12 -3.27
C ALA A 99 5.54 -0.30 -2.10
N LYS A 100 4.42 0.42 -2.15
CA LYS A 100 3.25 0.15 -1.31
C LYS A 100 2.31 -0.74 -2.09
N LEU A 101 2.04 -1.93 -1.57
CA LEU A 101 1.29 -2.97 -2.27
C LEU A 101 -0.21 -2.89 -1.93
N ASP A 102 -1.05 -3.48 -2.79
CA ASP A 102 -2.40 -3.84 -2.37
C ASP A 102 -2.38 -4.93 -1.27
N LYS A 103 -3.49 -5.07 -0.55
CA LYS A 103 -3.70 -6.16 0.40
C LYS A 103 -3.92 -7.49 -0.32
N ALA A 104 -4.56 -7.44 -1.48
CA ALA A 104 -4.84 -8.62 -2.30
C ALA A 104 -3.61 -8.98 -3.13
N MET A 105 -3.06 -10.16 -2.86
CA MET A 105 -1.94 -10.74 -3.60
C MET A 105 -2.35 -12.14 -4.09
N THR A 106 -1.93 -12.51 -5.29
CA THR A 106 -2.21 -13.83 -5.84
C THR A 106 -1.38 -14.90 -5.12
N LYS A 107 -1.84 -16.17 -5.19
CA LYS A 107 -1.11 -17.33 -4.66
C LYS A 107 -0.16 -17.98 -5.67
N SER A 108 0.17 -17.28 -6.77
CA SER A 108 1.10 -17.80 -7.79
C SER A 108 2.55 -17.76 -7.28
N ILE A 109 3.46 -18.40 -8.02
CA ILE A 109 4.90 -18.36 -7.75
C ILE A 109 5.61 -17.83 -9.01
N PRO A 110 6.18 -16.61 -8.99
CA PRO A 110 6.11 -15.63 -7.90
C PRO A 110 4.68 -15.06 -7.70
N PRO A 111 4.35 -14.57 -6.49
CA PRO A 111 3.09 -13.87 -6.25
C PRO A 111 2.98 -12.59 -7.08
N GLN A 112 1.76 -12.25 -7.47
CA GLN A 112 1.45 -11.03 -8.22
C GLN A 112 0.59 -10.10 -7.38
N VAL A 113 0.88 -8.81 -7.42
CA VAL A 113 0.17 -7.80 -6.61
C VAL A 113 0.17 -6.44 -7.30
N VAL A 114 -0.93 -5.72 -7.17
CA VAL A 114 -1.04 -4.35 -7.68
C VAL A 114 -0.23 -3.40 -6.79
N ALA A 115 0.62 -2.58 -7.40
CA ALA A 115 1.34 -1.53 -6.68
C ALA A 115 0.48 -0.27 -6.60
N LYS A 116 0.25 0.23 -5.38
CA LYS A 116 -0.45 1.53 -5.18
C LYS A 116 0.48 2.71 -5.37
N LYS A 117 1.72 2.54 -4.95
CA LYS A 117 2.75 3.56 -5.04
C LYS A 117 4.10 2.91 -5.24
N ILE A 118 4.93 3.46 -6.11
CA ILE A 118 6.31 3.06 -6.33
C ILE A 118 7.19 4.28 -6.18
N GLN A 119 8.21 4.19 -5.35
CA GLN A 119 9.25 5.19 -5.21
C GLN A 119 10.56 4.60 -5.71
N ILE A 120 11.10 5.19 -6.78
CA ILE A 120 12.36 4.77 -7.38
C ILE A 120 13.50 5.48 -6.66
N SER A 121 14.39 4.70 -6.05
CA SER A 121 15.61 5.19 -5.43
C SER A 121 16.78 4.86 -6.35
N LYS A 122 17.36 5.87 -7.00
CA LYS A 122 18.61 5.67 -7.74
C LYS A 122 19.75 5.50 -6.76
N VAL A 123 20.55 4.46 -6.94
CA VAL A 123 21.87 4.40 -6.32
C VAL A 123 22.75 5.37 -7.08
N ASN A 124 23.05 6.54 -6.50
CA ASN A 124 24.26 7.26 -6.88
C ASN A 124 25.42 6.33 -6.54
N LYS A 125 25.91 5.57 -7.53
CA LYS A 125 27.24 4.98 -7.40
C LYS A 125 28.22 6.16 -7.38
N SER A 126 28.72 6.49 -6.21
CA SER A 126 29.95 7.28 -6.06
C SER A 126 31.13 6.46 -6.54
#